data_AF-A0A3Q7J0V5-F1
#
_entry.id   AF-A0A3Q7J0V5-F1
#
_cell.length_a   1.000
_cell.length_b   1.000
_cell.length_c   1.000
_cell.angle_alpha   90.00
_cell.angle_beta   90.00
_cell.angle_gamma   90.00
#
_symmetry.space_group_name_H-M   'P 1'
#
loop_
_entity.id
_entity.type
_entity.pdbx_description
1 polymer ?
#
loop_
_entity_poly.entity_id
_entity_poly.type
_entity_poly.pdbx_seq_one_letter_code
_entity_poly.pdbx_strand_id
1 'polypeptide(L)'
;MGICKTSYPINSPLYEEDLDSKLNIEIEEIRVLNMSCPAISPVKETFFISHGSPTLSIDESLPARNFLKSFKQKFLMNQKPNSILVISAHWETSEPTVNSIRGRNDTIHDFYGFPKSMYQLKYPAPGSPELAKRVKDVLMASGFPIVHEDKKRGLDHGAWVPLMLMYPEADIPVCQLSVQPNRDGTYHYNLGKALASLKDEGVLIIGSGSATHNLRALGPSKNVSSWALEFDNWLKDALLSGRHQDVNNYDMKAPHAKVAHPWPEHIYPLHVALGAAGEGVNGELIHHSWDLGALSYASYRFPSLNRSS
;
A
#
# COMPACT_ATOMS: atom_id res chain seq x y z
N MET A 1 -84.13 63.80 -21.28
CA MET A 1 -84.70 64.10 -19.94
C MET A 1 -83.94 63.28 -18.90
N GLY A 2 -83.54 63.84 -17.75
CA GLY A 2 -83.31 63.08 -16.49
C GLY A 2 -82.09 62.15 -16.32
N ILE A 3 -80.89 62.72 -16.16
CA ILE A 3 -79.94 62.61 -15.00
C ILE A 3 -79.88 61.32 -14.10
N CYS A 4 -78.64 61.01 -13.64
CA CYS A 4 -78.16 60.16 -12.49
C CYS A 4 -77.91 58.64 -12.75
N LYS A 5 -76.66 58.13 -12.67
CA LYS A 5 -75.76 57.83 -11.50
C LYS A 5 -76.20 56.55 -10.73
N THR A 6 -75.35 55.59 -10.31
CA THR A 6 -73.91 55.63 -9.91
C THR A 6 -73.25 54.22 -9.86
N SER A 7 -71.94 54.11 -10.22
CA SER A 7 -70.79 53.33 -9.64
C SER A 7 -70.96 51.92 -8.97
N TYR A 8 -69.99 50.98 -8.88
CA TYR A 8 -68.50 50.95 -8.93
C TYR A 8 -67.96 49.57 -9.51
N PRO A 9 -66.63 49.38 -9.75
CA PRO A 9 -66.06 48.20 -10.44
C PRO A 9 -65.18 47.24 -9.58
N ILE A 10 -64.77 46.08 -10.13
CA ILE A 10 -63.66 45.22 -9.63
C ILE A 10 -62.78 44.72 -10.82
N ASN A 11 -61.47 44.61 -10.57
CA ASN A 11 -60.41 44.20 -11.51
C ASN A 11 -60.14 42.69 -11.56
N SER A 12 -59.46 42.24 -12.64
CA SER A 12 -58.40 41.21 -12.57
C SER A 12 -57.44 41.29 -13.77
N PRO A 13 -56.12 41.41 -13.57
CA PRO A 13 -55.12 41.08 -14.58
C PRO A 13 -54.43 39.73 -14.30
N LEU A 14 -53.82 39.16 -15.34
CA LEU A 14 -53.15 37.84 -15.33
C LEU A 14 -51.70 37.95 -14.84
N TYR A 15 -51.15 36.80 -14.41
CA TYR A 15 -49.79 36.67 -13.87
C TYR A 15 -48.70 36.82 -14.95
N GLU A 16 -47.68 37.64 -14.67
CA GLU A 16 -46.34 37.48 -15.24
C GLU A 16 -45.55 36.52 -14.32
N GLU A 17 -45.08 35.39 -14.86
CA GLU A 17 -44.15 34.51 -14.13
C GLU A 17 -42.71 35.03 -14.25
N ASP A 18 -42.04 35.11 -13.11
CA ASP A 18 -40.75 35.75 -12.90
C ASP A 18 -39.58 34.98 -13.56
N LEU A 19 -39.10 35.47 -14.71
CA LEU A 19 -37.97 34.89 -15.44
C LEU A 19 -36.63 35.00 -14.68
N ASP A 20 -36.43 36.03 -13.85
CA ASP A 20 -35.18 36.23 -13.11
C ASP A 20 -35.03 35.19 -12.00
N SER A 21 -36.15 34.66 -11.47
CA SER A 21 -36.14 33.54 -10.52
C SER A 21 -35.59 32.25 -11.15
N LYS A 22 -36.01 31.92 -12.40
CA LYS A 22 -35.58 30.71 -13.12
C LYS A 22 -34.11 30.80 -13.52
N LEU A 23 -33.65 31.98 -13.96
CA LEU A 23 -32.25 32.20 -14.33
C LEU A 23 -31.30 32.07 -13.13
N ASN A 24 -31.70 32.57 -11.95
CA ASN A 24 -30.91 32.41 -10.72
C ASN A 24 -30.85 30.95 -10.25
N ILE A 25 -31.94 30.18 -10.38
CA ILE A 25 -31.95 28.74 -10.05
C ILE A 25 -31.00 27.97 -10.98
N GLU A 26 -31.03 28.22 -12.30
CA GLU A 26 -30.08 27.58 -13.23
C GLU A 26 -28.62 27.95 -12.91
N ILE A 27 -28.35 29.19 -12.50
CA ILE A 27 -27.00 29.64 -12.11
C ILE A 27 -26.54 28.98 -10.79
N GLU A 28 -27.43 28.76 -9.82
CA GLU A 28 -27.11 27.98 -8.61
C GLU A 28 -26.94 26.49 -8.91
N GLU A 29 -27.79 25.88 -9.73
CA GLU A 29 -27.63 24.47 -10.13
C GLU A 29 -26.32 24.23 -10.91
N ILE A 30 -25.93 25.14 -11.81
CA ILE A 30 -24.63 25.10 -12.50
C ILE A 30 -23.46 25.27 -11.50
N ARG A 31 -23.66 26.00 -10.40
CA ARG A 31 -22.67 26.11 -9.31
C ARG A 31 -22.56 24.82 -8.50
N VAL A 32 -23.67 24.13 -8.24
CA VAL A 32 -23.70 22.84 -7.52
C VAL A 32 -23.17 21.70 -8.40
N LEU A 33 -23.41 21.73 -9.71
CA LEU A 33 -22.84 20.77 -10.67
C LEU A 33 -21.33 20.96 -10.90
N ASN A 34 -20.77 22.11 -10.48
CA ASN A 34 -19.33 22.36 -10.40
C ASN A 34 -18.71 21.98 -9.04
N MET A 35 -19.33 21.04 -8.31
CA MET A 35 -18.61 20.23 -7.32
C MET A 35 -17.53 19.41 -8.04
N SER A 36 -16.33 19.98 -8.13
CA SER A 36 -15.16 19.31 -8.67
C SER A 36 -15.00 17.94 -8.00
N CYS A 37 -14.91 16.89 -8.82
CA CYS A 37 -14.51 15.58 -8.33
C CYS A 37 -13.21 15.77 -7.54
N PRO A 38 -13.14 15.36 -6.25
CA PRO A 38 -12.01 15.72 -5.40
C PRO A 38 -10.73 15.25 -6.07
N ALA A 39 -9.82 16.20 -6.32
CA ALA A 39 -8.60 15.93 -7.07
C ALA A 39 -7.86 14.75 -6.42
N ILE A 40 -7.69 13.67 -7.18
CA ILE A 40 -7.07 12.44 -6.68
C ILE A 40 -5.66 12.79 -6.21
N SER A 41 -5.49 12.81 -4.88
CA SER A 41 -4.22 13.19 -4.28
C SER A 41 -3.21 12.07 -4.50
N PRO A 42 -1.96 12.36 -4.92
CA PRO A 42 -0.95 11.33 -5.09
C PRO A 42 -0.67 10.62 -3.75
N VAL A 43 -0.47 9.31 -3.80
CA VAL A 43 -0.17 8.50 -2.62
C VAL A 43 1.22 8.87 -2.11
N LYS A 44 1.26 9.70 -1.06
CA LYS A 44 2.52 10.11 -0.41
C LYS A 44 3.01 9.11 0.65
N GLU A 45 2.19 8.16 1.04
CA GLU A 45 2.45 7.24 2.14
C GLU A 45 3.09 5.95 1.65
N THR A 46 3.84 5.28 2.52
CA THR A 46 4.38 3.94 2.24
C THR A 46 3.86 2.96 3.28
N PHE A 47 3.83 1.69 2.92
CA PHE A 47 3.25 0.65 3.75
C PHE A 47 4.20 -0.54 3.87
N PHE A 48 4.31 -1.09 5.07
CA PHE A 48 4.80 -2.45 5.27
C PHE A 48 3.62 -3.37 5.56
N ILE A 49 3.47 -4.42 4.75
CA ILE A 49 2.44 -5.43 4.89
C ILE A 49 3.12 -6.75 5.26
N SER A 50 2.72 -7.32 6.40
CA SER A 50 3.02 -8.72 6.70
C SER A 50 2.08 -9.61 5.89
N HIS A 51 2.56 -10.20 4.79
CA HIS A 51 1.73 -11.03 3.90
C HIS A 51 1.46 -12.44 4.48
N GLY A 52 2.29 -12.92 5.40
CA GLY A 52 2.08 -14.16 6.15
C GLY A 52 1.99 -15.42 5.27
N SER A 53 1.09 -16.34 5.62
CA SER A 53 0.96 -17.61 4.92
C SER A 53 0.22 -17.44 3.57
N PRO A 54 0.56 -18.20 2.52
CA PRO A 54 -0.25 -18.31 1.30
C PRO A 54 -1.75 -18.57 1.54
N THR A 55 -2.13 -19.18 2.67
CA THR A 55 -3.54 -19.38 3.06
C THR A 55 -4.33 -18.09 3.15
N LEU A 56 -3.70 -16.92 3.38
CA LEU A 56 -4.36 -15.61 3.40
C LEU A 56 -5.18 -15.31 2.13
N SER A 57 -4.80 -15.93 1.01
CA SER A 57 -5.53 -15.87 -0.26
C SER A 57 -6.94 -16.49 -0.22
N ILE A 58 -7.20 -17.45 0.67
CA ILE A 58 -8.46 -18.22 0.74
C ILE A 58 -9.10 -18.30 2.14
N ASP A 59 -8.32 -18.19 3.23
CA ASP A 59 -8.80 -18.44 4.59
C ASP A 59 -9.51 -17.20 5.16
N GLU A 60 -10.83 -17.29 5.25
CA GLU A 60 -11.70 -16.20 5.70
C GLU A 60 -11.68 -15.97 7.22
N SER A 61 -11.09 -16.89 7.99
CA SER A 61 -10.96 -16.76 9.44
C SER A 61 -9.82 -15.80 9.85
N LEU A 62 -8.83 -15.59 8.98
CA LEU A 62 -7.67 -14.75 9.26
C LEU A 62 -8.04 -13.25 9.32
N PRO A 63 -7.85 -12.55 10.48
CA PRO A 63 -8.18 -11.14 10.59
C PRO A 63 -7.44 -10.25 9.58
N ALA A 64 -6.20 -10.61 9.24
CA ALA A 64 -5.37 -9.93 8.25
C ALA A 64 -6.02 -9.90 6.84
N ARG A 65 -6.80 -10.93 6.47
CA ARG A 65 -7.49 -10.98 5.18
C ARG A 65 -8.57 -9.91 5.10
N ASN A 66 -9.35 -9.77 6.17
CA ASN A 66 -10.42 -8.77 6.26
C ASN A 66 -9.85 -7.34 6.40
N PHE A 67 -8.71 -7.19 7.08
CA PHE A 67 -7.93 -5.96 7.03
C PHE A 67 -7.56 -5.57 5.58
N LEU A 68 -6.93 -6.46 4.81
CA LEU A 68 -6.51 -6.17 3.43
C LEU A 68 -7.70 -5.89 2.48
N LYS A 69 -8.79 -6.66 2.59
CA LYS A 69 -10.07 -6.38 1.88
C LYS A 69 -10.60 -4.96 2.18
N SER A 70 -10.38 -4.45 3.39
CA SER A 70 -10.81 -3.09 3.81
C SER A 70 -9.75 -1.99 3.57
N PHE A 71 -8.55 -2.34 3.09
CA PHE A 71 -7.39 -1.45 3.08
C PHE A 71 -7.63 -0.17 2.27
N LYS A 72 -8.10 -0.31 1.02
CA LYS A 72 -8.38 0.81 0.12
C LYS A 72 -9.38 1.80 0.73
N GLN A 73 -10.43 1.29 1.38
CA GLN A 73 -11.44 2.12 2.04
C GLN A 73 -10.89 2.87 3.27
N LYS A 74 -9.97 2.26 4.02
CA LYS A 74 -9.40 2.85 5.24
C LYS A 74 -8.30 3.87 4.98
N PHE A 75 -7.41 3.61 4.02
CA PHE A 75 -6.18 4.39 3.86
C PHE A 75 -6.10 5.15 2.54
N LEU A 76 -6.81 4.72 1.49
CA LEU A 76 -6.67 5.24 0.13
C LEU A 76 -8.03 5.61 -0.51
N MET A 77 -9.04 5.97 0.29
CA MET A 77 -10.42 6.17 -0.18
C MET A 77 -10.52 7.21 -1.31
N ASN A 78 -9.72 8.27 -1.24
CA ASN A 78 -9.66 9.36 -2.21
C ASN A 78 -8.33 9.38 -2.99
N GLN A 79 -7.61 8.25 -3.03
CA GLN A 79 -6.30 8.14 -3.69
C GLN A 79 -6.24 6.86 -4.54
N LYS A 80 -5.99 7.02 -5.85
CA LYS A 80 -5.65 5.90 -6.73
C LYS A 80 -4.20 6.08 -7.20
N PRO A 81 -3.28 5.16 -6.91
CA PRO A 81 -1.92 5.25 -7.42
C PRO A 81 -1.88 4.99 -8.93
N ASN A 82 -0.95 5.65 -9.61
CA ASN A 82 -0.71 5.46 -11.05
C ASN A 82 -0.09 4.09 -11.34
N SER A 83 0.69 3.59 -10.38
CA SER A 83 1.32 2.26 -10.39
C SER A 83 1.73 1.87 -8.97
N ILE A 84 2.03 0.59 -8.76
CA ILE A 84 2.46 0.04 -7.46
C ILE A 84 3.87 -0.55 -7.61
N LEU A 85 4.75 -0.21 -6.67
CA LEU A 85 6.04 -0.86 -6.49
C LEU A 85 5.98 -1.75 -5.24
N VAL A 86 6.06 -3.07 -5.41
CA VAL A 86 6.15 -4.02 -4.30
C VAL A 86 7.58 -4.49 -4.12
N ILE A 87 8.16 -4.24 -2.95
CA ILE A 87 9.39 -4.91 -2.53
C ILE A 87 8.99 -6.23 -1.88
N SER A 88 9.35 -7.37 -2.49
CA SER A 88 8.93 -8.69 -1.99
C SER A 88 10.08 -9.45 -1.34
N ALA A 89 9.82 -10.02 -0.17
CA ALA A 89 10.72 -10.95 0.50
C ALA A 89 11.03 -12.20 -0.34
N HIS A 90 10.09 -12.65 -1.19
CA HIS A 90 10.22 -13.86 -2.02
C HIS A 90 10.97 -13.64 -3.35
N TRP A 91 11.59 -12.47 -3.52
CA TRP A 91 12.52 -12.24 -4.61
C TRP A 91 13.88 -11.79 -4.09
N GLU A 92 14.78 -12.75 -3.88
CA GLU A 92 16.16 -12.51 -3.49
C GLU A 92 17.08 -12.42 -4.71
N THR A 93 17.97 -11.42 -4.74
CA THR A 93 19.03 -11.26 -5.76
C THR A 93 20.31 -10.70 -5.15
N SER A 94 21.45 -10.82 -5.83
CA SER A 94 22.72 -10.23 -5.37
C SER A 94 22.75 -8.70 -5.48
N GLU A 95 22.14 -8.15 -6.53
CA GLU A 95 22.02 -6.71 -6.80
C GLU A 95 20.55 -6.36 -7.08
N PRO A 96 20.09 -5.11 -6.82
CA PRO A 96 18.70 -4.72 -6.99
C PRO A 96 18.17 -5.05 -8.39
N THR A 97 17.05 -5.75 -8.46
CA THR A 97 16.44 -6.19 -9.71
C THR A 97 14.95 -5.87 -9.68
N VAL A 98 14.47 -5.12 -10.67
CA VAL A 98 13.07 -4.76 -10.84
C VAL A 98 12.48 -5.51 -12.03
N ASN A 99 11.23 -5.98 -11.95
CA ASN A 99 10.60 -6.63 -13.10
C ASN A 99 10.08 -5.59 -14.10
N SER A 100 10.21 -5.88 -15.39
CA SER A 100 9.95 -4.98 -16.53
C SER A 100 9.09 -5.72 -17.56
N ILE A 101 7.88 -6.10 -17.11
CA ILE A 101 6.94 -6.93 -17.88
C ILE A 101 6.11 -6.06 -18.84
N ARG A 102 6.11 -6.42 -20.13
CA ARG A 102 5.17 -5.87 -21.12
C ARG A 102 3.89 -6.71 -21.12
N GLY A 103 2.73 -6.07 -20.98
CA GLY A 103 1.44 -6.76 -20.92
C GLY A 103 1.00 -6.95 -19.47
N ARG A 104 0.62 -8.18 -19.08
CA ARG A 104 0.18 -8.54 -17.72
C ARG A 104 1.24 -9.41 -17.05
N ASN A 105 1.43 -9.23 -15.74
CA ASN A 105 2.31 -10.06 -14.92
C ASN A 105 1.77 -11.51 -14.84
N ASP A 106 2.67 -12.49 -14.95
CA ASP A 106 2.37 -13.86 -14.56
C ASP A 106 2.23 -13.97 -13.03
N THR A 107 1.31 -14.84 -12.58
CA THR A 107 1.14 -15.16 -11.16
C THR A 107 1.95 -16.39 -10.80
N ILE A 108 3.01 -16.19 -10.03
CA ILE A 108 3.94 -17.23 -9.57
C ILE A 108 3.39 -17.87 -8.29
N HIS A 109 3.48 -19.19 -8.23
CA HIS A 109 3.10 -19.99 -7.08
C HIS A 109 4.37 -20.60 -6.50
N ASP A 110 5.06 -19.79 -5.70
CA ASP A 110 6.33 -20.05 -5.03
C ASP A 110 6.18 -20.85 -3.72
N PHE A 111 5.03 -21.49 -3.53
CA PHE A 111 4.66 -22.29 -2.37
C PHE A 111 4.19 -23.69 -2.73
N TYR A 112 4.37 -24.65 -1.84
CA TYR A 112 4.14 -26.08 -2.07
C TYR A 112 3.31 -26.73 -0.95
N GLY A 113 2.57 -27.80 -1.27
CA GLY A 113 1.78 -28.56 -0.29
C GLY A 113 0.38 -28.01 0.01
N PHE A 114 -0.08 -27.00 -0.72
CA PHE A 114 -1.38 -26.36 -0.51
C PHE A 114 -2.53 -26.98 -1.36
N PRO A 115 -3.80 -26.70 -1.07
CA PRO A 115 -4.93 -27.17 -1.87
C PRO A 115 -4.85 -26.74 -3.34
N LYS A 116 -5.28 -27.63 -4.26
CA LYS A 116 -5.22 -27.41 -5.72
C LYS A 116 -5.90 -26.11 -6.18
N SER A 117 -6.94 -25.66 -5.50
CA SER A 117 -7.65 -24.41 -5.78
C SER A 117 -6.76 -23.17 -5.64
N MET A 118 -5.78 -23.17 -4.72
CA MET A 118 -4.85 -22.04 -4.57
C MET A 118 -3.97 -21.86 -5.82
N TYR A 119 -3.58 -22.95 -6.47
CA TYR A 119 -2.79 -22.93 -7.72
C TYR A 119 -3.58 -22.49 -8.96
N GLN A 120 -4.90 -22.31 -8.83
CA GLN A 120 -5.76 -21.78 -9.87
C GLN A 120 -5.97 -20.26 -9.73
N LEU A 121 -5.57 -19.66 -8.60
CA LEU A 121 -5.65 -18.22 -8.39
C LEU A 121 -4.71 -17.49 -9.37
N LYS A 122 -5.17 -16.32 -9.82
CA LYS A 122 -4.42 -15.44 -10.71
C LYS A 122 -4.66 -14.00 -10.32
N TYR A 123 -3.59 -13.22 -10.33
CA TYR A 123 -3.61 -11.78 -10.18
C TYR A 123 -2.87 -11.14 -11.36
N PRO A 124 -3.53 -11.05 -12.54
CA PRO A 124 -2.86 -10.72 -13.79
C PRO A 124 -2.74 -9.19 -13.97
N ALA A 125 -2.23 -8.48 -12.98
CA ALA A 125 -2.08 -7.02 -13.01
C ALA A 125 -1.13 -6.60 -14.16
N PRO A 126 -1.38 -5.47 -14.85
CA PRO A 126 -0.48 -4.94 -15.87
C PRO A 126 0.95 -4.80 -15.33
N GLY A 127 1.96 -5.10 -16.15
CA GLY A 127 3.34 -4.69 -15.85
C GLY A 127 3.55 -3.22 -16.18
N SER A 128 4.60 -2.60 -15.63
CA SER A 128 4.98 -1.22 -15.98
C SER A 128 6.48 -1.11 -16.31
N PRO A 129 6.88 -1.37 -17.56
CA PRO A 129 8.26 -1.16 -18.01
C PRO A 129 8.77 0.26 -17.76
N GLU A 130 7.87 1.24 -17.76
CA GLU A 130 8.14 2.65 -17.50
C GLU A 130 8.52 2.88 -16.02
N LEU A 131 7.74 2.32 -15.08
CA LEU A 131 8.09 2.30 -13.65
C LEU A 131 9.38 1.52 -13.41
N ALA A 132 9.56 0.37 -14.07
CA ALA A 132 10.77 -0.44 -13.93
C ALA A 132 12.03 0.33 -14.34
N LYS A 133 11.99 1.01 -15.49
CA LYS A 133 13.05 1.92 -15.91
C LYS A 133 13.25 3.04 -14.89
N ARG A 134 12.17 3.66 -14.39
CA ARG A 134 12.24 4.78 -13.45
C ARG A 134 12.88 4.37 -12.11
N VAL A 135 12.50 3.22 -11.55
CA VAL A 135 13.11 2.59 -10.36
C VAL A 135 14.61 2.44 -10.56
N LYS A 136 15.03 1.87 -11.69
CA LYS A 136 16.44 1.73 -12.04
C LYS A 136 17.16 3.08 -12.14
N ASP A 137 16.58 4.05 -12.84
CA ASP A 137 17.18 5.38 -13.00
C ASP A 137 17.41 6.07 -11.64
N VAL A 138 16.42 6.06 -10.73
CA VAL A 138 16.55 6.72 -9.40
C VAL A 138 17.52 6.00 -8.46
N LEU A 139 17.56 4.67 -8.49
CA LEU A 139 18.51 3.88 -7.72
C LEU A 139 19.95 4.13 -8.21
N MET A 140 20.19 4.08 -9.54
CA MET A 140 21.51 4.35 -10.09
C MET A 140 21.98 5.79 -9.83
N ALA A 141 21.08 6.78 -9.94
CA ALA A 141 21.37 8.17 -9.59
C ALA A 141 21.68 8.36 -8.09
N SER A 142 21.21 7.46 -7.22
CA SER A 142 21.45 7.48 -5.78
C SER A 142 22.68 6.65 -5.35
N GLY A 143 23.49 6.18 -6.30
CA GLY A 143 24.75 5.49 -6.02
C GLY A 143 24.68 3.95 -5.99
N PHE A 144 23.56 3.33 -6.37
CA PHE A 144 23.50 1.88 -6.57
C PHE A 144 24.14 1.52 -7.92
N PRO A 145 25.33 0.86 -7.95
CA PRO A 145 26.15 0.80 -9.16
C PRO A 145 25.56 -0.09 -10.26
N ILE A 146 24.77 -1.10 -9.86
CA ILE A 146 24.16 -2.08 -10.76
C ILE A 146 22.69 -2.24 -10.35
N VAL A 147 21.78 -2.05 -11.30
CA VAL A 147 20.35 -2.35 -11.15
C VAL A 147 19.86 -3.04 -12.40
N HIS A 148 19.30 -4.25 -12.23
CA HIS A 148 18.85 -5.10 -13.33
C HIS A 148 17.35 -4.93 -13.61
N GLU A 149 16.96 -5.24 -14.84
CA GLU A 149 15.56 -5.32 -15.28
C GLU A 149 15.24 -6.75 -15.72
N ASP A 150 14.39 -7.46 -14.99
CA ASP A 150 13.93 -8.79 -15.39
C ASP A 150 12.66 -8.69 -16.24
N LYS A 151 12.75 -9.10 -17.52
CA LYS A 151 11.65 -9.00 -18.50
C LYS A 151 10.74 -10.25 -18.52
N LYS A 152 10.89 -11.16 -17.56
CA LYS A 152 10.17 -12.45 -17.47
C LYS A 152 9.61 -12.75 -16.07
N ARG A 153 10.20 -12.22 -14.99
CA ARG A 153 9.74 -12.43 -13.61
C ARG A 153 8.35 -11.81 -13.40
N GLY A 154 7.33 -12.65 -13.21
CA GLY A 154 6.01 -12.25 -12.73
C GLY A 154 5.99 -11.88 -11.24
N LEU A 155 4.81 -11.90 -10.62
CA LEU A 155 4.60 -11.61 -9.19
C LEU A 155 4.54 -12.91 -8.39
N ASP A 156 5.29 -13.00 -7.29
CA ASP A 156 5.18 -14.06 -6.26
C ASP A 156 4.08 -13.76 -5.24
N HIS A 157 3.76 -14.75 -4.38
CA HIS A 157 2.66 -14.64 -3.43
C HIS A 157 2.81 -13.49 -2.44
N GLY A 158 4.05 -13.13 -2.07
CA GLY A 158 4.34 -11.95 -1.27
C GLY A 158 3.79 -10.67 -1.89
N ALA A 159 3.82 -10.54 -3.23
CA ALA A 159 3.19 -9.41 -3.91
C ALA A 159 1.72 -9.66 -4.27
N TRP A 160 1.37 -10.80 -4.88
CA TRP A 160 0.03 -10.97 -5.43
C TRP A 160 -1.05 -11.27 -4.39
N VAL A 161 -0.73 -11.94 -3.27
CA VAL A 161 -1.75 -12.25 -2.25
C VAL A 161 -2.27 -10.98 -1.57
N PRO A 162 -1.43 -10.02 -1.11
CA PRO A 162 -1.94 -8.75 -0.59
C PRO A 162 -2.69 -7.95 -1.65
N LEU A 163 -2.14 -7.82 -2.86
CA LEU A 163 -2.73 -6.99 -3.91
C LEU A 163 -4.08 -7.54 -4.41
N MET A 164 -4.26 -8.86 -4.49
CA MET A 164 -5.55 -9.49 -4.81
C MET A 164 -6.67 -9.13 -3.81
N LEU A 165 -6.31 -8.75 -2.58
CA LEU A 165 -7.27 -8.35 -1.54
C LEU A 165 -7.45 -6.84 -1.48
N MET A 166 -6.39 -6.06 -1.71
CA MET A 166 -6.41 -4.60 -1.68
C MET A 166 -7.00 -3.99 -2.97
N TYR A 167 -6.79 -4.65 -4.12
CA TYR A 167 -7.12 -4.21 -5.47
C TYR A 167 -7.59 -5.39 -6.35
N PRO A 168 -8.71 -6.05 -6.01
CA PRO A 168 -9.15 -7.29 -6.66
C PRO A 168 -9.39 -7.17 -8.18
N GLU A 169 -9.60 -5.96 -8.70
CA GLU A 169 -9.77 -5.69 -10.12
C GLU A 169 -8.50 -5.91 -10.96
N ALA A 170 -7.32 -5.92 -10.33
CA ALA A 170 -6.01 -6.06 -10.98
C ALA A 170 -5.81 -5.08 -12.16
N ASP A 171 -6.27 -3.83 -12.01
CA ASP A 171 -6.28 -2.80 -13.06
C ASP A 171 -5.13 -1.77 -12.93
N ILE A 172 -4.47 -1.72 -11.77
CA ILE A 172 -3.32 -0.84 -11.53
C ILE A 172 -2.03 -1.55 -12.00
N PRO A 173 -1.14 -0.88 -12.75
CA PRO A 173 0.17 -1.44 -13.12
C PRO A 173 1.05 -1.73 -11.90
N VAL A 174 1.70 -2.90 -11.87
CA VAL A 174 2.54 -3.36 -10.77
C VAL A 174 3.94 -3.71 -11.29
N CYS A 175 4.94 -3.18 -10.59
CA CYS A 175 6.30 -3.71 -10.60
C CYS A 175 6.66 -4.31 -9.24
N GLN A 176 7.58 -5.26 -9.28
CA GLN A 176 8.21 -5.86 -8.12
C GLN A 176 9.70 -5.51 -8.10
N LEU A 177 10.27 -5.35 -6.91
CA LEU A 177 11.70 -5.13 -6.67
C LEU A 177 12.22 -6.18 -5.68
N SER A 178 13.39 -6.73 -5.96
CA SER A 178 14.05 -7.75 -5.14
C SER A 178 14.74 -7.18 -3.89
N VAL A 179 14.91 -8.04 -2.88
CA VAL A 179 15.75 -7.81 -1.69
C VAL A 179 17.13 -8.46 -1.84
N GLN A 180 18.12 -7.95 -1.11
CA GLN A 180 19.53 -8.39 -1.22
C GLN A 180 19.97 -9.08 0.08
N PRO A 181 19.88 -10.43 0.19
CA PRO A 181 20.04 -11.14 1.47
C PRO A 181 21.43 -11.00 2.11
N ASN A 182 22.45 -10.70 1.32
CA ASN A 182 23.83 -10.49 1.78
C ASN A 182 24.11 -9.02 2.18
N ARG A 183 23.08 -8.19 2.35
CA ARG A 183 23.15 -6.79 2.79
C ARG A 183 22.41 -6.63 4.12
N ASP A 184 22.53 -5.47 4.77
CA ASP A 184 21.94 -5.20 6.09
C ASP A 184 20.64 -4.36 6.01
N GLY A 185 20.03 -4.07 7.17
CA GLY A 185 18.86 -3.19 7.25
C GLY A 185 19.15 -1.76 6.78
N THR A 186 20.36 -1.25 7.03
CA THR A 186 20.81 0.08 6.58
C THR A 186 20.86 0.21 5.06
N TYR A 187 21.35 -0.80 4.35
CA TYR A 187 21.35 -0.86 2.89
C TYR A 187 19.93 -0.78 2.33
N HIS A 188 19.00 -1.57 2.87
CA HIS A 188 17.60 -1.58 2.41
C HIS A 188 16.85 -0.28 2.80
N TYR A 189 17.18 0.34 3.92
CA TYR A 189 16.70 1.69 4.25
C TYR A 189 17.20 2.74 3.26
N ASN A 190 18.47 2.68 2.84
CA ASN A 190 19.01 3.57 1.81
C ASN A 190 18.41 3.30 0.42
N LEU A 191 18.10 2.03 0.10
CA LEU A 191 17.34 1.66 -1.10
C LEU A 191 15.96 2.33 -1.07
N GLY A 192 15.29 2.32 0.10
CA GLY A 192 14.05 3.05 0.33
C GLY A 192 14.18 4.55 0.09
N LYS A 193 15.19 5.20 0.69
CA LYS A 193 15.45 6.63 0.53
C LYS A 193 15.63 7.04 -0.93
N ALA A 194 16.32 6.21 -1.73
CA ALA A 194 16.50 6.43 -3.16
C ALA A 194 15.18 6.35 -3.97
N LEU A 195 14.22 5.54 -3.52
CA LEU A 195 12.90 5.37 -4.13
C LEU A 195 11.87 6.42 -3.68
N ALA A 196 12.15 7.23 -2.65
CA ALA A 196 11.17 8.11 -2.02
C ALA A 196 10.49 9.11 -2.97
N SER A 197 11.20 9.56 -4.02
CA SER A 197 10.67 10.50 -5.04
C SER A 197 9.58 9.90 -5.92
N LEU A 198 9.50 8.56 -6.05
CA LEU A 198 8.47 7.90 -6.87
C LEU A 198 7.05 8.13 -6.33
N LYS A 199 6.91 8.42 -5.03
CA LYS A 199 5.64 8.80 -4.41
C LYS A 199 5.10 10.13 -4.96
N ASP A 200 6.00 11.02 -5.38
CA ASP A 200 5.62 12.29 -6.03
C ASP A 200 5.11 12.07 -7.46
N GLU A 201 5.52 10.96 -8.10
CA GLU A 201 5.06 10.48 -9.41
C GLU A 201 3.76 9.63 -9.30
N GLY A 202 3.20 9.51 -8.09
CA GLY A 202 1.97 8.77 -7.81
C GLY A 202 2.15 7.26 -7.69
N VAL A 203 3.36 6.79 -7.41
CA VAL A 203 3.66 5.37 -7.16
C VAL A 203 3.37 5.01 -5.70
N LEU A 204 2.51 4.02 -5.48
CA LEU A 204 2.32 3.42 -4.15
C LEU A 204 3.47 2.44 -3.89
N ILE A 205 4.26 2.69 -2.84
CA ILE A 205 5.38 1.82 -2.43
C ILE A 205 4.93 0.93 -1.27
N ILE A 206 5.02 -0.39 -1.47
CA ILE A 206 4.69 -1.41 -0.47
C ILE A 206 5.92 -2.29 -0.23
N GLY A 207 6.39 -2.35 1.02
CA GLY A 207 7.23 -3.44 1.48
C GLY A 207 6.36 -4.62 1.89
N SER A 208 6.49 -5.77 1.22
CA SER A 208 5.75 -6.99 1.56
C SER A 208 6.68 -8.07 2.09
N GLY A 209 6.53 -8.37 3.39
CA GLY A 209 7.38 -9.31 4.13
C GLY A 209 6.63 -9.93 5.30
N SER A 210 7.28 -10.07 6.46
CA SER A 210 6.61 -10.41 7.71
C SER A 210 7.36 -9.82 8.91
N ALA A 211 6.63 -9.39 9.94
CA ALA A 211 7.23 -8.90 11.18
C ALA A 211 7.98 -10.01 11.95
N THR A 212 7.54 -11.27 11.87
CA THR A 212 8.24 -12.45 12.44
C THR A 212 8.17 -13.64 11.48
N HIS A 213 9.32 -14.13 11.01
CA HIS A 213 9.38 -15.17 9.98
C HIS A 213 10.32 -16.33 10.36
N ASN A 214 9.85 -17.19 11.27
CA ASN A 214 10.53 -18.45 11.58
C ASN A 214 9.61 -19.65 11.36
N LEU A 215 9.64 -20.17 10.14
CA LEU A 215 8.85 -21.34 9.71
C LEU A 215 9.09 -22.59 10.56
N ARG A 216 10.26 -22.72 11.21
CA ARG A 216 10.59 -23.86 12.09
C ARG A 216 9.95 -23.77 13.49
N ALA A 217 9.50 -22.57 13.88
CA ALA A 217 8.86 -22.31 15.16
C ALA A 217 7.33 -22.18 15.05
N LEU A 218 6.77 -22.33 13.85
CA LEU A 218 5.32 -22.32 13.62
C LEU A 218 4.68 -23.64 14.10
N GLY A 219 3.48 -23.55 14.65
CA GLY A 219 2.70 -24.72 15.06
C GLY A 219 1.25 -24.37 15.39
N PRO A 220 0.38 -25.37 15.66
CA PRO A 220 -1.06 -25.15 15.90
C PRO A 220 -1.37 -24.47 17.27
N SER A 221 -0.38 -23.89 17.94
CA SER A 221 -0.56 -23.19 19.21
C SER A 221 -1.38 -21.92 19.02
N LYS A 222 -2.43 -21.77 19.83
CA LYS A 222 -3.18 -20.50 19.96
C LYS A 222 -2.42 -19.46 20.79
N ASN A 223 -1.44 -19.90 21.60
CA ASN A 223 -0.61 -19.00 22.39
C ASN A 223 0.57 -18.54 21.56
N VAL A 224 0.79 -17.22 21.51
CA VAL A 224 1.96 -16.61 20.88
C VAL A 224 3.20 -16.92 21.72
N SER A 225 4.29 -17.32 21.05
CA SER A 225 5.58 -17.58 21.68
C SER A 225 6.16 -16.30 22.29
N SER A 226 6.70 -16.37 23.51
CA SER A 226 7.23 -15.18 24.21
C SER A 226 8.29 -14.44 23.40
N TRP A 227 9.24 -15.16 22.79
CA TRP A 227 10.27 -14.58 21.93
C TRP A 227 9.70 -13.79 20.75
N ALA A 228 8.57 -14.24 20.19
CA ALA A 228 7.93 -13.61 19.03
C ALA A 228 7.22 -12.33 19.46
N LEU A 229 6.49 -12.40 20.58
CA LEU A 229 5.84 -11.25 21.20
C LEU A 229 6.84 -10.18 21.67
N GLU A 230 7.98 -10.59 22.22
CA GLU A 230 9.07 -9.69 22.64
C GLU A 230 9.71 -8.98 21.44
N PHE A 231 9.98 -9.70 20.34
CA PHE A 231 10.49 -9.10 19.10
C PHE A 231 9.48 -8.14 18.46
N ASP A 232 8.21 -8.56 18.32
CA ASP A 232 7.16 -7.77 17.69
C ASP A 232 6.84 -6.49 18.48
N ASN A 233 6.74 -6.57 19.82
CA ASN A 233 6.60 -5.39 20.66
C ASN A 233 7.80 -4.44 20.54
N TRP A 234 9.04 -4.95 20.56
CA TRP A 234 10.22 -4.12 20.35
C TRP A 234 10.19 -3.42 18.98
N LEU A 235 9.74 -4.12 17.93
CA LEU A 235 9.69 -3.61 16.56
C LEU A 235 8.62 -2.52 16.44
N LYS A 236 7.43 -2.77 16.98
CA LYS A 236 6.34 -1.80 17.10
C LYS A 236 6.81 -0.55 17.82
N ASP A 237 7.39 -0.68 19.00
CA ASP A 237 7.85 0.45 19.80
C ASP A 237 9.03 1.18 19.11
N ALA A 238 9.86 0.49 18.31
CA ALA A 238 10.88 1.12 17.50
C ALA A 238 10.30 2.00 16.39
N LEU A 239 9.32 1.48 15.64
CA LEU A 239 8.70 2.17 14.51
C LEU A 239 7.83 3.34 14.98
N LEU A 240 7.02 3.15 16.03
CA LEU A 240 6.13 4.19 16.57
C LEU A 240 6.90 5.33 17.25
N SER A 241 8.09 5.06 17.80
CA SER A 241 8.97 6.07 18.41
C SER A 241 10.06 6.60 17.46
N GLY A 242 9.98 6.32 16.15
CA GLY A 242 10.92 6.87 15.16
C GLY A 242 12.37 6.38 15.31
N ARG A 243 12.62 5.25 15.99
CA ARG A 243 13.95 4.68 16.24
C ARG A 243 14.55 4.00 14.99
N HIS A 244 14.61 4.70 13.86
CA HIS A 244 15.01 4.16 12.55
C HIS A 244 16.38 3.47 12.61
N GLN A 245 17.35 4.06 13.33
CA GLN A 245 18.68 3.46 13.48
C GLN A 245 18.64 2.13 14.23
N ASP A 246 17.79 1.98 15.24
CA ASP A 246 17.65 0.70 15.94
C ASP A 246 16.97 -0.34 15.05
N VAL A 247 15.95 0.04 14.26
CA VAL A 247 15.31 -0.83 13.25
C VAL A 247 16.34 -1.29 12.22
N ASN A 248 17.12 -0.38 11.64
CA ASN A 248 18.16 -0.71 10.65
C ASN A 248 19.27 -1.64 11.20
N ASN A 249 19.40 -1.72 12.53
CA ASN A 249 20.32 -2.59 13.25
C ASN A 249 19.57 -3.62 14.12
N TYR A 250 18.36 -4.03 13.71
CA TYR A 250 17.48 -4.93 14.50
C TYR A 250 18.20 -6.22 14.91
N ASP A 251 19.13 -6.71 14.12
CA ASP A 251 19.82 -7.97 14.36
C ASP A 251 20.82 -7.91 15.54
N MET A 252 21.24 -6.69 15.91
CA MET A 252 22.02 -6.39 17.12
C MET A 252 21.17 -5.77 18.24
N LYS A 253 20.04 -5.14 17.92
CA LYS A 253 19.26 -4.29 18.85
C LYS A 253 17.96 -4.92 19.35
N ALA A 254 17.38 -5.85 18.62
CA ALA A 254 16.10 -6.47 18.97
C ALA A 254 16.30 -7.75 19.80
N PRO A 255 15.45 -8.00 20.81
CA PRO A 255 15.44 -9.28 21.51
C PRO A 255 15.10 -10.40 20.51
N HIS A 256 15.82 -11.52 20.57
CA HIS A 256 15.56 -12.72 19.75
C HIS A 256 15.63 -12.53 18.22
N ALA A 257 16.32 -11.50 17.70
CA ALA A 257 16.31 -11.17 16.27
C ALA A 257 16.62 -12.35 15.32
N LYS A 258 17.65 -13.17 15.64
CA LYS A 258 18.01 -14.36 14.84
C LYS A 258 17.05 -15.56 15.05
N VAL A 259 16.19 -15.52 16.07
CA VAL A 259 15.08 -16.48 16.24
C VAL A 259 13.85 -16.01 15.46
N ALA A 260 13.56 -14.71 15.44
CA ALA A 260 12.47 -14.13 14.67
C ALA A 260 12.71 -14.16 13.16
N HIS A 261 13.96 -13.97 12.75
CA HIS A 261 14.40 -13.98 11.35
C HIS A 261 15.69 -14.81 11.23
N PRO A 262 15.59 -16.16 11.15
CA PRO A 262 16.74 -17.04 10.93
C PRO A 262 17.39 -16.81 9.55
N TRP A 263 16.59 -16.42 8.58
CA TRP A 263 16.99 -15.74 7.35
C TRP A 263 16.29 -14.36 7.35
N PRO A 264 16.93 -13.27 6.83
CA PRO A 264 16.48 -11.90 7.07
C PRO A 264 15.68 -11.25 5.93
N GLU A 265 15.47 -11.97 4.83
CA GLU A 265 14.74 -11.54 3.63
C GLU A 265 13.33 -11.01 3.94
N HIS A 266 12.65 -11.57 4.94
CA HIS A 266 11.28 -11.17 5.30
C HIS A 266 11.16 -9.84 6.06
N ILE A 267 12.24 -9.32 6.66
CA ILE A 267 12.22 -8.00 7.33
C ILE A 267 12.80 -6.87 6.46
N TYR A 268 13.56 -7.17 5.41
CA TYR A 268 14.11 -6.13 4.53
C TYR A 268 13.06 -5.25 3.81
N PRO A 269 11.88 -5.75 3.39
CA PRO A 269 10.84 -4.89 2.82
C PRO A 269 10.35 -3.78 3.78
N LEU A 270 10.37 -4.01 5.10
CA LEU A 270 10.06 -2.98 6.11
C LEU A 270 11.04 -1.81 6.03
N HIS A 271 12.33 -2.12 5.91
CA HIS A 271 13.39 -1.13 5.83
C HIS A 271 13.26 -0.26 4.57
N VAL A 272 12.93 -0.87 3.43
CA VAL A 272 12.69 -0.12 2.18
C VAL A 272 11.45 0.77 2.28
N ALA A 273 10.35 0.28 2.86
CA ALA A 273 9.16 1.10 3.09
C ALA A 273 9.44 2.29 4.02
N LEU A 274 10.14 2.06 5.15
CA LEU A 274 10.52 3.07 6.12
C LEU A 274 11.46 4.13 5.51
N GLY A 275 12.47 3.69 4.74
CA GLY A 275 13.39 4.59 4.04
C GLY A 275 12.69 5.44 2.97
N ALA A 276 11.74 4.85 2.25
CA ALA A 276 10.93 5.55 1.24
C ALA A 276 9.92 6.52 1.87
N ALA A 277 9.55 6.35 3.15
CA ALA A 277 8.73 7.32 3.87
C ALA A 277 9.48 8.65 4.07
N GLY A 278 10.72 8.56 4.54
CA GLY A 278 11.61 9.69 4.83
C GLY A 278 12.13 9.68 6.27
N GLU A 279 13.12 10.53 6.54
CA GLU A 279 13.68 10.69 7.89
C GLU A 279 12.67 11.35 8.85
N GLY A 280 12.66 10.94 10.12
CA GLY A 280 11.79 11.51 11.16
C GLY A 280 10.32 11.12 11.08
N VAL A 281 9.94 10.19 10.19
CA VAL A 281 8.58 9.65 10.10
C VAL A 281 8.35 8.62 11.20
N ASN A 282 7.38 8.85 12.10
CA ASN A 282 6.92 7.80 13.00
C ASN A 282 5.97 6.84 12.24
N GLY A 283 6.14 5.54 12.46
CA GLY A 283 5.24 4.52 11.93
C GLY A 283 3.93 4.43 12.71
N GLU A 284 2.86 4.04 12.01
CA GLU A 284 1.55 3.73 12.59
C GLU A 284 1.25 2.24 12.43
N LEU A 285 0.90 1.55 13.51
CA LEU A 285 0.46 0.16 13.44
C LEU A 285 -1.00 0.10 12.92
N ILE A 286 -1.18 -0.32 11.67
CA ILE A 286 -2.49 -0.32 10.98
C ILE A 286 -3.22 -1.67 11.02
N HIS A 287 -2.50 -2.76 11.31
CA HIS A 287 -3.07 -4.07 11.60
C HIS A 287 -2.16 -4.86 12.52
N HIS A 288 -2.74 -5.69 13.38
CA HIS A 288 -2.03 -6.59 14.26
C HIS A 288 -2.90 -7.82 14.56
N SER A 289 -2.43 -8.99 14.13
CA SER A 289 -2.99 -10.29 14.48
C SER A 289 -1.89 -11.35 14.42
N TRP A 290 -2.15 -12.51 15.00
CA TRP A 290 -1.21 -13.63 15.04
C TRP A 290 -1.82 -14.88 14.43
N ASP A 291 -0.96 -15.73 13.87
CA ASP A 291 -1.30 -17.09 13.47
C ASP A 291 -0.14 -18.05 13.80
N LEU A 292 -0.44 -19.35 13.84
CA LEU A 292 0.52 -20.44 14.02
C LEU A 292 1.52 -20.26 15.18
N GLY A 293 1.10 -19.60 16.26
CA GLY A 293 1.87 -19.37 17.49
C GLY A 293 3.09 -18.43 17.39
N ALA A 294 3.46 -17.97 16.19
CA ALA A 294 4.62 -17.09 16.01
C ALA A 294 4.64 -16.27 14.70
N LEU A 295 3.63 -16.39 13.84
CA LEU A 295 3.53 -15.59 12.61
C LEU A 295 2.76 -14.30 12.89
N SER A 296 3.49 -13.17 12.95
CA SER A 296 2.89 -11.86 13.13
C SER A 296 2.40 -11.30 11.79
N TYR A 297 1.17 -10.78 11.80
CA TYR A 297 0.59 -9.97 10.73
C TYR A 297 0.72 -8.46 11.01
N ALA A 298 1.57 -8.04 11.96
CA ALA A 298 1.82 -6.63 12.24
C ALA A 298 2.19 -5.89 10.93
N SER A 299 1.39 -4.90 10.58
CA SER A 299 1.51 -4.13 9.34
C SER A 299 1.48 -2.65 9.68
N TYR A 300 2.32 -1.87 9.00
CA TYR A 300 2.61 -0.48 9.36
C TYR A 300 2.37 0.46 8.18
N ARG A 301 1.87 1.66 8.49
CA ARG A 301 1.79 2.81 7.59
C ARG A 301 2.87 3.81 8.00
N PHE A 302 3.52 4.41 7.01
CA PHE A 302 4.47 5.48 7.22
C PHE A 302 3.97 6.72 6.45
N PRO A 303 3.37 7.70 7.15
CA PRO A 303 2.90 8.93 6.52
C PRO A 303 4.10 9.74 6.00
N SER A 304 3.92 10.48 4.91
CA SER A 304 4.92 11.50 4.56
C SER A 304 4.82 12.66 5.54
N LEU A 305 5.97 13.14 6.02
CA LEU A 305 6.04 14.47 6.62
C LEU A 305 5.67 15.50 5.54
N ASN A 306 4.60 16.25 5.78
CA ASN A 306 4.33 17.47 5.04
C ASN A 306 5.52 18.41 5.28
N ARG A 307 6.36 18.60 4.26
CA ARG A 307 7.34 19.68 4.24
C ARG A 307 6.56 20.99 4.13
N SER A 308 6.26 21.59 5.28
CA SER A 308 5.86 23.00 5.36
C SER A 308 7.04 23.83 4.84
N SER A 309 6.91 24.29 3.61
CA SER A 309 7.77 25.28 2.96
C SER A 309 7.63 26.65 3.59
#